data_AF-A0A0B1T4S8-F1
#
_entry.id   AF-A0A0B1T4S8-F1
#
_cell.length_a   1.000
_cell.length_b   1.000
_cell.length_c   1.000
_cell.angle_alpha   90.00
_cell.angle_beta   90.00
_cell.angle_gamma   90.00
#
_symmetry.space_group_name_H-M   'P 1'
#
loop_
_entity.id
_entity.type
_entity.pdbx_description
1 polymer ?
#
loop_
_entity_poly.entity_id
_entity_poly.type
_entity_poly.pdbx_seq_one_letter_code
_entity_poly.pdbx_strand_id
1 'polypeptide(L)'
;MNSSRLSNKKVDGIGCGRVAVPRLEIEHLSLEKLIERAITQEHRDVLQKLDEKNFSIESITSTAREGFHVTLNVTLKGEVDPREISQILNDLAPKWKAMSKKKKRAEVKS
;
A
#
# COMPACT_ATOMS: atom_id res chain seq x y z
N MET A 1 -6.68 26.96 4.28
CA MET A 1 -6.95 25.52 4.43
C MET A 1 -5.73 24.77 3.90
N ASN A 2 -4.91 24.23 4.80
CA ASN A 2 -3.64 23.62 4.43
C ASN A 2 -3.90 22.31 3.67
N SER A 3 -3.73 22.38 2.35
CA SER A 3 -3.63 21.22 1.50
C SER A 3 -2.35 20.46 1.90
N SER A 4 -2.50 19.50 2.80
CA SER A 4 -1.43 18.56 3.19
C SER A 4 -0.96 17.84 1.94
N ARG A 5 0.05 18.40 1.26
CA ARG A 5 0.86 17.68 0.27
C ARG A 5 1.36 16.45 1.00
N LEU A 6 0.75 15.30 0.71
CA LEU A 6 1.26 14.00 1.06
C LEU A 6 2.66 13.92 0.46
N SER A 7 3.68 14.25 1.25
CA SER A 7 5.06 14.11 0.85
C SER A 7 5.26 12.65 0.43
N ASN A 8 5.96 12.44 -0.69
CA ASN A 8 6.41 11.12 -1.11
C ASN A 8 7.33 10.57 0.00
N LYS A 9 6.75 9.97 1.04
CA LYS A 9 7.52 9.25 2.05
C LYS A 9 8.31 8.18 1.31
N LYS A 10 9.63 8.32 1.38
CA LYS A 10 10.58 7.26 1.07
C LYS A 10 10.94 6.60 2.38
N VAL A 11 10.97 5.28 2.41
CA VAL A 11 11.54 4.48 3.50
C VAL A 11 12.79 3.86 2.91
N ASP A 12 13.95 4.12 3.51
CA ASP A 12 15.26 3.65 3.03
C ASP A 12 15.54 3.97 1.57
N GLY A 13 15.12 5.16 1.11
CA GLY A 13 15.26 5.61 -0.28
C GLY A 13 14.25 5.02 -1.26
N ILE A 14 13.46 4.02 -0.87
CA ILE A 14 12.41 3.37 -1.66
C ILE A 14 11.08 4.12 -1.46
N GLY A 15 10.39 4.46 -2.55
CA GLY A 15 9.08 5.11 -2.47
C GLY A 15 8.00 4.16 -1.94
N CYS A 16 7.21 4.59 -0.95
CA CYS A 16 6.11 3.76 -0.44
C CYS A 16 5.01 3.57 -1.50
N GLY A 17 4.63 2.33 -1.77
CA GLY A 17 3.44 2.00 -2.55
C GLY A 17 2.18 2.48 -1.83
N ARG A 18 1.37 3.32 -2.48
CA ARG A 18 0.15 3.90 -1.88
C ARG A 18 -1.07 3.55 -2.70
N VAL A 19 -2.08 3.03 -2.02
CA VAL A 19 -3.38 2.69 -2.61
C VAL A 19 -4.45 3.51 -1.92
N ALA A 20 -5.22 4.28 -2.70
CA ALA A 20 -6.36 5.00 -2.16
C ALA A 20 -7.59 4.07 -2.15
N VAL A 21 -8.29 4.03 -1.02
CA VAL A 21 -9.49 3.24 -0.81
C VAL A 21 -10.67 4.16 -0.44
N PRO A 22 -11.90 3.83 -0.87
CA PRO A 22 -13.10 4.58 -0.51
C PRO A 22 -13.32 4.57 0.99
N ARG A 23 -13.51 5.76 1.58
CA ARG A 23 -13.63 5.88 3.04
C ARG A 23 -14.83 5.11 3.58
N LEU A 24 -15.97 5.19 2.89
CA LEU A 24 -17.21 4.51 3.29
C LEU A 24 -17.05 2.99 3.39
N GLU A 25 -16.18 2.40 2.55
CA GLU A 25 -15.90 0.95 2.59
C GLU A 25 -15.04 0.52 3.78
N ILE A 26 -14.31 1.45 4.41
CA ILE A 26 -13.28 1.12 5.39
C ILE A 26 -13.51 1.73 6.77
N GLU A 27 -14.26 2.83 6.89
CA GLU A 27 -14.34 3.58 8.15
C GLU A 27 -15.08 2.85 9.27
N HIS A 28 -15.92 1.87 8.92
CA HIS A 28 -16.65 1.03 9.85
C HIS A 28 -15.87 -0.23 10.28
N LEU A 29 -14.71 -0.48 9.66
CA LEU A 29 -13.90 -1.67 9.94
C LEU A 29 -13.01 -1.46 11.16
N SER A 30 -12.82 -2.51 11.95
CA SER A 30 -11.80 -2.53 13.00
C SER A 30 -10.40 -2.43 12.40
N LEU A 31 -9.42 -1.99 13.19
CA LEU A 31 -8.02 -1.93 12.75
C LEU A 31 -7.52 -3.28 12.23
N GLU A 32 -7.85 -4.38 12.90
CA GLU A 32 -7.51 -5.74 12.48
C GLU A 32 -8.05 -6.05 11.07
N LYS A 33 -9.33 -5.77 10.82
CA LYS A 33 -9.95 -5.96 9.49
C LYS A 33 -9.35 -5.05 8.43
N LEU A 34 -8.94 -3.83 8.78
CA LEU A 34 -8.23 -2.94 7.87
C LEU A 34 -6.87 -3.49 7.46
N ILE A 35 -6.14 -4.08 8.42
CA ILE A 35 -4.84 -4.70 8.16
C ILE A 35 -5.00 -5.93 7.28
N GLU A 36 -5.93 -6.82 7.64
CA GLU A 36 -6.24 -8.03 6.85
C GLU A 36 -6.63 -7.66 5.42
N ARG A 37 -7.51 -6.66 5.26
CA ARG A 37 -7.92 -6.15 3.94
C ARG A 37 -6.73 -5.60 3.16
N ALA A 38 -5.90 -4.77 3.78
CA ALA A 38 -4.72 -4.20 3.13
C ALA A 38 -3.77 -5.28 2.59
N ILE A 39 -3.57 -6.38 3.33
CA ILE A 39 -2.75 -7.53 2.94
C ILE A 39 -3.40 -8.31 1.80
N THR A 40 -4.68 -8.64 1.93
CA THR A 40 -5.40 -9.57 1.04
C THR A 40 -5.93 -8.93 -0.23
N GLN A 41 -6.09 -7.60 -0.26
CA GLN A 41 -6.68 -6.87 -1.38
C GLN A 41 -5.71 -5.83 -1.95
N GLU A 42 -5.53 -4.70 -1.27
CA GLU A 42 -4.84 -3.54 -1.86
C GLU A 42 -3.34 -3.79 -2.16
N HIS A 43 -2.66 -4.54 -1.29
CA HIS A 43 -1.23 -4.85 -1.41
C HIS A 43 -0.95 -6.30 -1.81
N ARG A 44 -1.99 -7.10 -2.12
CA ARG A 44 -1.83 -8.50 -2.53
C ARG A 44 -0.84 -8.66 -3.68
N ASP A 45 -0.94 -7.80 -4.69
CA ASP A 45 -0.06 -7.87 -5.86
C ASP A 45 1.42 -7.66 -5.50
N VAL A 46 1.72 -6.84 -4.49
CA VAL A 46 3.10 -6.62 -4.03
C VAL A 46 3.62 -7.89 -3.39
N LEU A 47 2.85 -8.48 -2.47
CA LEU A 47 3.24 -9.70 -1.78
C LEU A 47 3.42 -10.86 -2.76
N GLN A 48 2.54 -10.98 -3.75
CA GLN A 48 2.69 -11.96 -4.81
C GLN A 48 3.94 -11.70 -5.67
N LYS A 49 4.25 -10.44 -6.02
CA LYS A 49 5.47 -10.12 -6.78
C LYS A 49 6.75 -10.37 -6.01
N LEU A 50 6.72 -10.22 -4.68
CA LEU A 50 7.84 -10.58 -3.82
C LEU A 50 8.04 -12.10 -3.82
N ASP A 51 6.97 -12.87 -3.70
CA ASP A 51 6.98 -14.33 -3.76
C ASP A 51 7.44 -14.86 -5.13
N GLU A 52 6.94 -14.29 -6.24
CA GLU A 52 7.36 -14.63 -7.61
C GLU A 52 8.86 -14.37 -7.87
N LYS A 53 9.46 -13.46 -7.12
CA LYS A 53 10.91 -13.17 -7.15
C LYS A 53 11.71 -13.98 -6.13
N ASN A 54 11.08 -14.93 -5.44
CA ASN A 54 11.64 -15.73 -4.36
C ASN A 54 12.19 -14.90 -3.19
N PHE A 55 11.65 -13.70 -2.95
CA PHE A 55 12.00 -12.95 -1.75
C PHE A 55 11.31 -13.57 -0.53
N SER A 56 12.11 -13.90 0.48
CA SER A 56 11.60 -14.45 1.74
C SER A 56 11.12 -13.33 2.65
N ILE A 57 9.83 -13.30 2.95
CA ILE A 57 9.28 -12.35 3.93
C ILE A 57 9.58 -12.87 5.34
N GLU A 58 10.31 -12.09 6.13
CA GLU A 58 10.60 -12.40 7.53
C GLU A 58 9.43 -12.01 8.44
N SER A 59 8.88 -10.81 8.24
CA SER A 59 7.74 -10.34 9.02
C SER A 59 6.93 -9.29 8.27
N ILE A 60 5.64 -9.24 8.60
CA ILE A 60 4.74 -8.16 8.19
C ILE A 60 4.17 -7.55 9.47
N THR A 61 4.46 -6.27 9.69
CA THR A 61 3.87 -5.50 10.79
C THR A 61 3.02 -4.38 10.21
N SER A 62 2.15 -3.81 11.03
CA SER A 62 1.26 -2.74 10.61
C SER A 62 1.26 -1.59 11.61
N THR A 63 1.18 -0.37 11.10
CA THR A 63 0.98 0.82 11.93
C THR A 63 -0.23 1.61 11.43
N ALA A 64 -1.06 2.07 12.36
CA ALA A 64 -2.13 3.02 12.08
C ALA A 64 -1.67 4.44 12.36
N ARG A 65 -2.22 5.42 11.64
CA ARG A 65 -2.02 6.85 11.90
C ARG A 65 -3.37 7.57 11.96
N GLU A 66 -3.36 8.82 12.45
CA GLU A 66 -4.56 9.67 12.41
C GLU A 66 -5.09 9.87 10.99
N GLY A 67 -6.42 9.86 10.88
CA GLY A 67 -7.14 9.67 9.61
C GLY A 67 -6.91 8.25 9.09
N PHE A 68 -7.95 7.57 8.61
CA PHE A 68 -8.00 6.16 8.20
C PHE A 68 -6.84 5.67 7.29
N HIS A 69 -5.63 5.57 7.84
CA HIS A 69 -4.39 5.23 7.16
C HIS A 69 -3.75 4.07 7.90
N VAL A 70 -3.62 2.96 7.18
CA VAL A 70 -2.83 1.80 7.60
C VAL A 70 -1.56 1.76 6.76
N THR A 71 -0.42 1.53 7.41
CA THR A 71 0.86 1.28 6.76
C THR A 71 1.28 -0.14 7.09
N LEU A 72 1.51 -0.95 6.06
CA LEU A 72 2.16 -2.25 6.19
C LEU A 72 3.67 -2.06 6.08
N ASN A 73 4.43 -2.57 7.06
CA ASN A 73 5.88 -2.69 6.99
C ASN A 73 6.21 -4.15 6.73
N VAL A 74 6.91 -4.42 5.64
CA VAL A 74 7.33 -5.77 5.24
C VAL A 74 8.83 -5.84 5.39
N THR A 75 9.30 -6.78 6.20
CA THR A 75 10.72 -7.09 6.37
C THR A 75 11.06 -8.29 5.52
N LEU A 76 12.07 -8.17 4.68
CA LEU A 76 12.58 -9.26 3.84
C LEU A 76 13.85 -9.84 4.45
N LYS A 77 14.00 -11.15 4.36
CA LYS A 77 15.17 -11.88 4.84
C LYS A 77 16.25 -11.91 3.77
N GLY A 78 17.50 -11.77 4.21
CA GLY A 78 18.68 -11.88 3.36
C GLY A 78 19.05 -10.56 2.69
N GLU A 79 19.98 -10.63 1.75
CA GLU A 79 20.43 -9.47 1.00
C GLU A 79 19.49 -9.25 -0.19
N VAL A 80 18.72 -8.16 -0.14
CA VAL A 80 17.76 -7.78 -1.17
C VAL A 80 18.19 -6.44 -1.75
N ASP A 81 18.35 -6.36 -3.07
CA ASP A 81 18.65 -5.08 -3.73
C ASP A 81 17.43 -4.15 -3.65
N PRO A 82 17.56 -2.97 -3.01
CA PRO A 82 16.50 -1.96 -2.95
C PRO A 82 15.94 -1.54 -4.31
N ARG A 83 16.73 -1.68 -5.39
CA ARG A 83 16.30 -1.39 -6.77
C ARG A 83 15.24 -2.36 -7.26
N GLU A 84 15.33 -3.64 -6.90
CA GLU A 84 14.33 -4.64 -7.28
C GLU A 84 12.98 -4.34 -6.62
N ILE A 85 13.00 -3.96 -5.34
CA ILE A 85 11.80 -3.55 -4.61
C ILE A 85 11.21 -2.28 -5.23
N SER A 86 12.06 -1.30 -5.55
CA SER A 86 11.64 -0.07 -6.23
C SER A 86 10.98 -0.37 -7.58
N GLN A 87 11.52 -1.31 -8.35
CA GLN A 87 10.96 -1.71 -9.64
C GLN A 87 9.56 -2.31 -9.49
N ILE A 88 9.38 -3.25 -8.55
CA ILE A 88 8.07 -3.86 -8.27
C ILE A 88 7.02 -2.79 -7.95
N LEU A 89 7.36 -1.84 -7.06
CA LEU A 89 6.45 -0.78 -6.65
C LEU A 89 6.15 0.19 -7.80
N ASN A 90 7.14 0.49 -8.64
CA ASN A 90 6.96 1.34 -9.82
C ASN A 90 6.07 0.67 -10.87
N ASP A 91 6.20 -0.64 -11.09
CA ASP A 91 5.38 -1.40 -12.04
C ASP A 91 3.91 -1.47 -11.60
N LEU A 92 3.66 -1.54 -10.29
CA LEU A 92 2.31 -1.57 -9.72
C LEU A 92 1.68 -0.17 -9.56
N ALA A 93 2.49 0.89 -9.51
CA ALA A 93 1.98 2.25 -9.31
C ALA A 93 0.94 2.71 -10.35
N PRO A 94 1.07 2.44 -11.67
CA PRO A 94 0.03 2.75 -12.65
C PRO A 94 -1.30 2.07 -12.35
N LYS A 95 -1.28 0.79 -11.92
CA LYS A 95 -2.48 0.02 -11.55
C LYS A 95 -3.19 0.68 -10.37
N TRP A 96 -2.45 1.02 -9.31
CA TRP A 96 -3.02 1.70 -8.14
C TRP A 96 -3.57 3.09 -8.47
N LYS A 97 -2.87 3.87 -9.31
CA LYS A 97 -3.37 5.16 -9.79
C LYS A 97 -4.66 5.01 -10.59
N ALA A 98 -4.75 4.00 -11.46
CA ALA A 98 -5.95 3.73 -12.25
C ALA A 98 -7.13 3.28 -11.38
N MET A 99 -6.89 2.40 -10.40
CA MET A 99 -7.91 1.99 -9.44
C MET A 99 -8.41 3.18 -8.62
N SER A 100 -7.51 4.02 -8.12
CA SER A 100 -7.87 5.23 -7.38
C SER A 100 -8.72 6.20 -8.22
N LYS A 101 -8.37 6.40 -9.51
CA LYS A 101 -9.17 7.24 -10.42
C LYS A 101 -10.56 6.65 -10.70
N LYS A 102 -10.67 5.34 -10.89
CA LYS A 102 -11.97 4.67 -11.09
C LYS A 102 -12.84 4.80 -9.84
N LYS A 103 -12.28 4.55 -8.66
CA LYS A 103 -13.01 4.61 -7.38
C LYS A 103 -13.48 6.03 -7.04
N LYS A 104 -12.64 7.06 -7.25
CA LYS A 104 -13.05 8.47 -7.11
C LYS A 104 -14.22 8.86 -8.01
N ARG A 105 -14.29 8.31 -9.24
CA ARG A 105 -15.40 8.59 -10.16
C ARG A 105 -16.71 7.90 -9.75
N ALA A 106 -16.62 6.78 -9.05
CA ALA A 106 -17.78 6.10 -8.50
C ALA A 106 -18.36 6.87 -7.31
N GLU A 107 -17.52 7.37 -6.40
CA GLU A 107 -17.96 8.18 -5.24
C GLU A 107 -18.63 9.50 -5.62
N VAL A 108 -18.30 10.11 -6.77
CA VAL A 108 -18.91 11.37 -7.23
C VAL A 108 -20.27 11.17 -7.93
N LYS A 109 -20.62 9.92 -8.27
CA LYS A 109 -21.89 9.58 -8.95
C LYS A 109 -22.92 8.93 -8.03
N SER A 110 -22.58 8.69 -6.76
CA SER A 110 -23.45 8.07 -5.75
C SER A 110 -24.18 9.12 -4.93
#